data_AF-A0A520QT03-F1
#
_entry.id   AF-A0A520QT03-F1
#
_cell.length_a   1.000
_cell.length_b   1.000
_cell.length_c   1.000
_cell.angle_alpha   90.00
_cell.angle_beta   90.00
_cell.angle_gamma   90.00
#
_symmetry.space_group_name_H-M   'P 1'
#
loop_
_entity.id
_entity.type
_entity.pdbx_description
1 polymer ?
#
loop_
_entity_poly.entity_id
_entity_poly.type
_entity_poly.pdbx_seq_one_letter_code
_entity_poly.pdbx_strand_id
1 'polypeptide(L)'
;MQAPKVTLFNGQNAYVSDTTQRPFVTSVVPVVGDFAAAQQPVITVLSEGTSVNVQAVVSSDRRFVRLTLVPFFSEIGQVDEFQFEGERSTTAKSSDEKQGTQADTGGMLPFQPGLSFQTQGSSETAFSSNGTTIQQPEFRFTTVTTTVSVPDGGTVLMGGIKRMREGRNEYGVPVLSKIPYVNRLFKNVGIARTTQSLMLMVTPRIIIQEEEEDKLLGVERP
;
A
#
# COMPACT_ATOMS: atom_id res chain seq x y z
N MET A 1 18.02 0.33 3.06
CA MET A 1 18.66 0.88 4.27
C MET A 1 18.59 2.40 4.16
N GLN A 2 18.03 3.08 5.16
CA GLN A 2 17.98 4.54 5.21
C GLN A 2 18.95 5.01 6.30
N ALA A 3 19.80 5.98 5.99
CA ALA A 3 20.79 6.53 6.91
C ALA A 3 20.85 8.06 6.75
N PRO A 4 19.88 8.79 7.33
CA PRO A 4 19.86 10.24 7.29
C PRO A 4 21.12 10.79 7.98
N LYS A 5 21.75 11.79 7.37
CA LYS A 5 22.87 12.52 7.96
C LYS A 5 22.44 13.95 8.26
N VAL A 6 22.82 14.45 9.43
CA VAL A 6 22.49 15.78 9.93
C VAL A 6 23.69 16.37 10.60
N THR A 7 23.95 17.65 10.33
CA THR A 7 24.85 18.49 11.10
C THR A 7 24.00 19.54 11.82
N LEU A 8 24.28 19.77 13.10
CA LEU A 8 23.56 20.72 13.94
C LEU A 8 24.51 21.33 14.96
N PHE A 9 24.21 22.54 15.42
CA PHE A 9 24.98 23.17 16.49
C PHE A 9 24.62 22.56 17.85
N ASN A 10 25.55 22.64 18.80
CA ASN A 10 25.36 22.13 20.15
C ASN A 10 24.05 22.64 20.79
N GLY A 11 23.19 21.73 21.22
CA GLY A 11 21.89 22.03 21.85
C GLY A 11 20.75 22.35 20.89
N GLN A 12 21.00 22.52 19.59
CA GLN A 12 19.94 22.77 18.61
C GLN A 12 19.16 21.51 18.28
N ASN A 13 17.91 21.72 17.87
CA ASN A 13 17.09 20.69 17.27
C ASN A 13 17.27 20.71 15.75
N ALA A 14 17.36 19.53 15.15
CA ALA A 14 17.32 19.33 13.72
C ALA A 14 16.23 18.33 13.33
N TYR A 15 15.58 18.60 12.21
CA TYR A 15 14.53 17.76 11.67
C TYR A 15 14.89 17.32 10.25
N VAL A 16 14.82 16.02 9.99
CA VAL A 16 14.95 15.46 8.65
C VAL A 16 13.69 14.70 8.31
N SER A 17 13.20 14.91 7.10
CA SER A 17 12.06 14.20 6.55
C SER A 17 12.41 13.72 5.15
N ASP A 18 12.34 12.42 4.94
CA ASP A 18 12.38 11.78 3.64
C ASP A 18 11.06 11.04 3.46
N THR A 19 10.15 11.63 2.69
CA THR A 19 8.78 11.12 2.52
C THR A 19 8.42 11.09 1.05
N THR A 20 7.85 9.96 0.62
CA THR A 20 7.25 9.77 -0.70
C THR A 20 5.75 9.66 -0.55
N GLN A 21 4.99 10.34 -1.41
CA GLN A 21 3.54 10.25 -1.44
C GLN A 21 3.12 9.33 -2.57
N ARG A 22 2.29 8.33 -2.27
CA ARG A 22 1.71 7.42 -3.25
C ARG A 22 0.19 7.57 -3.27
N PRO A 23 -0.43 7.79 -4.44
CA PRO A 23 -1.89 7.81 -4.57
C PRO A 23 -2.47 6.39 -4.56
N PHE A 24 -3.59 6.19 -3.85
CA PHE A 24 -4.37 4.96 -3.83
C PHE A 24 -5.83 5.23 -4.11
N VAL A 25 -6.50 4.32 -4.83
CA VAL A 25 -7.95 4.35 -5.01
C VAL A 25 -8.59 3.66 -3.81
N THR A 26 -9.11 4.42 -2.84
CA THR A 26 -9.60 3.86 -1.57
C THR A 26 -11.11 3.73 -1.50
N SER A 27 -11.83 4.43 -2.36
CA SER A 27 -13.29 4.30 -2.47
C SER A 27 -13.77 4.65 -3.88
N VAL A 28 -15.01 4.28 -4.17
CA VAL A 28 -15.69 4.60 -5.43
C VAL A 28 -17.02 5.24 -5.08
N VAL A 29 -17.31 6.38 -5.70
CA VAL A 29 -18.61 7.03 -5.63
C VAL A 29 -19.38 6.68 -6.91
N PRO A 30 -20.56 6.05 -6.83
CA PRO A 30 -21.39 5.82 -8.00
C PRO A 30 -21.98 7.15 -8.47
N VAL A 31 -21.86 7.44 -9.76
CA VAL A 31 -22.49 8.58 -10.43
C VAL A 31 -23.57 8.02 -11.35
N VAL A 32 -24.83 8.24 -11.00
CA VAL A 32 -25.99 7.77 -11.77
C VAL A 32 -26.56 8.90 -12.63
N GLY A 33 -26.86 8.59 -13.89
CA GLY A 33 -27.71 9.39 -14.79
C GLY A 33 -28.88 8.54 -15.30
N ASP A 34 -29.83 9.14 -16.02
CA ASP A 34 -31.13 8.52 -16.38
C ASP A 34 -31.03 7.12 -17.01
N PHE A 35 -29.92 6.76 -17.66
CA PHE A 35 -29.67 5.42 -18.21
C PHE A 35 -28.21 4.95 -18.10
N ALA A 36 -27.40 5.56 -17.23
CA ALA A 36 -25.98 5.23 -17.11
C ALA A 36 -25.53 5.25 -15.65
N ALA A 37 -24.83 4.19 -15.25
CA ALA A 37 -24.08 4.15 -13.99
C ALA A 37 -22.59 4.25 -14.31
N ALA A 38 -21.94 5.31 -13.85
CA ALA A 38 -20.50 5.47 -13.88
C ALA A 38 -19.93 5.34 -12.46
N GLN A 39 -18.66 4.98 -12.37
CA GLN A 39 -17.95 4.87 -11.10
C GLN A 39 -16.83 5.90 -11.07
N GLN A 40 -16.84 6.78 -10.07
CA GLN A 40 -15.79 7.76 -9.87
C GLN A 40 -14.85 7.29 -8.74
N PRO A 41 -13.59 6.94 -9.02
CA PRO A 41 -12.63 6.58 -7.99
C PRO A 41 -12.22 7.80 -7.17
N VAL A 42 -12.16 7.63 -5.85
CA VAL A 42 -11.62 8.61 -4.92
C VAL A 42 -10.17 8.24 -4.63
N ILE A 43 -9.27 9.14 -5.01
CA ILE A 43 -7.83 8.96 -4.83
C ILE A 43 -7.43 9.59 -3.49
N THR A 44 -6.85 8.79 -2.60
CA THR A 44 -6.22 9.26 -1.36
C THR A 44 -4.72 9.17 -1.50
N VAL A 45 -4.01 10.28 -1.25
CA VAL A 45 -2.55 10.29 -1.19
C VAL A 45 -2.08 9.87 0.20
N LEU A 46 -1.18 8.91 0.22
CA LEU A 46 -0.66 8.33 1.44
C LEU A 46 0.85 8.54 1.48
N SER A 47 1.35 9.04 2.61
CA SER A 47 2.77 9.34 2.79
C SER A 47 3.47 8.16 3.46
N GLU A 48 4.50 7.63 2.79
CA GLU A 48 5.47 6.70 3.36
C GLU A 48 6.84 7.37 3.47
N GLY A 49 7.67 6.90 4.38
CA GLY A 49 9.02 7.41 4.57
C GLY A 49 9.43 7.50 6.03
N THR A 50 10.52 8.20 6.25
CA THR A 50 11.15 8.34 7.56
C THR A 50 11.34 9.80 7.89
N SER A 51 10.89 10.18 9.07
CA SER A 51 11.19 11.48 9.66
C SER A 51 11.91 11.29 10.97
N VAL A 52 12.82 12.21 11.29
CA VAL A 52 13.67 12.11 12.47
C VAL A 52 13.81 13.49 13.08
N ASN A 53 13.48 13.61 14.36
CA ASN A 53 13.79 14.77 15.17
C ASN A 53 14.99 14.43 16.07
N VAL A 54 16.04 15.25 16.03
CA VAL A 54 17.29 15.00 16.76
C VAL A 54 17.74 16.25 17.49
N GLN A 55 18.08 16.09 18.77
CA GLN A 55 18.79 17.09 19.55
C GLN A 55 20.06 16.46 20.10
N ALA A 56 21.20 17.13 19.90
CA ALA A 56 22.49 16.66 20.40
C ALA A 56 23.11 17.71 21.33
N VAL A 57 23.64 17.26 22.47
CA VAL A 57 24.41 18.09 23.39
C VAL A 57 25.79 17.46 23.56
N VAL A 58 26.83 18.23 23.25
CA VAL A 58 28.22 17.79 23.36
C VAL A 58 28.69 17.95 24.80
N SER A 59 29.40 16.95 25.32
CA SER A 59 30.04 17.00 26.64
C SER A 59 31.17 18.05 26.66
N SER A 60 31.42 18.64 27.82
CA SER A 60 32.48 19.66 28.00
C SER A 60 33.87 19.16 27.61
N ASP A 61 34.12 17.87 27.80
CA ASP A 61 35.37 17.19 27.47
C ASP A 61 35.46 16.72 26.02
N ARG A 62 34.43 16.95 25.19
CA ARG A 62 34.32 16.51 23.80
C ARG A 62 34.41 14.99 23.59
N ARG A 63 34.22 14.19 24.65
CA ARG A 63 34.31 12.72 24.54
C ARG A 63 32.99 12.04 24.24
N PHE A 64 31.89 12.67 24.63
CA PHE A 64 30.55 12.12 24.50
C PHE A 64 29.57 13.14 23.94
N VAL A 65 28.59 12.65 23.20
CA VAL A 65 27.44 13.41 22.74
C VAL A 65 26.19 12.76 23.33
N ARG A 66 25.42 13.54 24.09
CA ARG A 66 24.09 13.14 24.53
C ARG A 66 23.11 13.42 23.40
N LEU A 67 22.56 12.35 22.84
CA LEU A 67 21.62 12.39 21.72
C LEU A 67 20.23 12.05 22.19
N THR A 68 19.28 12.95 21.91
CA THR A 68 17.84 12.69 22.03
C THR A 68 17.30 12.52 20.63
N LEU A 69 16.74 11.35 20.32
CA LEU A 69 16.23 11.03 18.99
C LEU A 69 14.78 10.56 19.07
N VAL A 70 13.95 11.12 18.20
CA VAL A 70 12.56 10.69 17.98
C VAL A 70 12.38 10.39 16.50
N PRO A 71 12.74 9.18 16.02
CA PRO A 71 12.43 8.79 14.65
C PRO A 71 10.99 8.29 14.54
N PHE A 72 10.35 8.64 13.43
CA PHE A 72 9.06 8.16 12.98
C PHE A 72 9.21 7.51 11.60
N PHE A 73 8.97 6.21 11.53
CA PHE A 73 8.99 5.43 10.30
C PHE A 73 7.54 5.11 9.91
N SER A 74 7.19 5.43 8.67
CA SER A 74 5.93 5.07 8.02
C SER A 74 6.24 4.23 6.80
N GLU A 75 5.69 3.03 6.74
CA GLU A 75 5.75 2.21 5.53
C GLU A 75 4.36 1.69 5.17
N ILE A 76 4.14 1.55 3.87
CA ILE A 76 2.94 0.91 3.34
C ILE A 76 3.20 -0.59 3.31
N GLY A 77 2.34 -1.34 3.99
CA GLY A 77 2.37 -2.79 4.10
C GLY A 77 1.68 -3.46 2.91
N GLN A 78 0.97 -4.55 3.18
CA GLN A 78 0.20 -5.24 2.17
C GLN A 78 -0.94 -4.34 1.67
N VAL A 79 -1.18 -4.34 0.36
CA VAL A 79 -2.30 -3.65 -0.27
C VAL A 79 -3.26 -4.73 -0.74
N ASP A 80 -4.42 -4.81 -0.13
CA ASP A 80 -5.47 -5.73 -0.55
C ASP A 80 -6.31 -5.06 -1.64
N GLU A 81 -6.56 -5.77 -2.73
CA GLU A 81 -7.34 -5.30 -3.86
C GLU A 81 -8.71 -5.99 -3.89
N PHE A 82 -9.76 -5.20 -3.98
CA PHE A 82 -11.12 -5.68 -4.14
C PHE A 82 -11.70 -5.14 -5.44
N GLN A 83 -12.23 -6.02 -6.28
CA GLN A 83 -13.02 -5.58 -7.43
C GLN A 83 -14.45 -5.31 -6.98
N PHE A 84 -14.86 -4.06 -7.11
CA PHE A 84 -16.26 -3.70 -6.95
C PHE A 84 -16.96 -3.91 -8.30
N GLU A 85 -17.71 -5.01 -8.41
CA GLU A 85 -18.63 -5.22 -9.52
C GLU A 85 -19.87 -4.34 -9.28
N GLY A 86 -20.08 -3.34 -10.14
CA GLY A 86 -21.28 -2.50 -10.10
C GLY A 86 -22.54 -3.27 -10.51
N GLU A 87 -23.70 -2.67 -10.22
CA GLU A 87 -24.99 -3.25 -10.60
C GLU A 87 -25.11 -3.41 -12.12
N ARG A 88 -25.48 -4.62 -12.54
CA ARG A 88 -25.53 -5.07 -13.93
C ARG A 88 -26.76 -4.49 -14.63
N SER A 89 -26.60 -3.40 -15.38
CA SER A 89 -27.66 -2.91 -16.27
C SER A 89 -27.72 -3.78 -17.54
N THR A 90 -28.84 -4.45 -17.77
CA THR A 90 -29.12 -5.16 -19.02
C THR A 90 -29.80 -4.21 -20.00
N THR A 91 -29.05 -3.64 -20.93
CA THR A 91 -29.67 -2.92 -22.06
C THR A 91 -30.14 -3.95 -23.09
N ALA A 92 -31.40 -4.37 -22.99
CA ALA A 92 -32.04 -5.10 -24.08
C ALA A 92 -32.23 -4.13 -25.24
N LYS A 93 -31.43 -4.26 -26.30
CA LYS A 93 -31.72 -3.58 -27.57
C LYS A 93 -32.91 -4.27 -28.21
N SER A 94 -34.13 -3.81 -27.93
CA SER A 94 -35.25 -4.09 -28.81
C SER A 94 -35.06 -3.25 -30.06
N SER A 95 -34.52 -3.85 -31.12
CA SER A 95 -34.57 -3.28 -32.46
C SER A 95 -36.04 -3.29 -32.93
N ASP A 96 -36.85 -2.39 -32.39
CA ASP A 96 -38.08 -1.95 -33.04
C ASP A 96 -37.65 -1.03 -34.21
N GLU A 97 -37.07 -1.64 -35.24
CA GLU A 97 -37.18 -1.08 -36.58
C GLU A 97 -38.65 -1.15 -36.96
N LYS A 98 -39.41 -0.12 -36.62
CA LYS A 98 -40.58 0.24 -37.45
C LYS A 98 -40.05 0.78 -38.77
N GLN A 99 -39.55 -0.11 -39.61
CA GLN A 99 -39.43 0.15 -41.03
C GLN A 99 -40.87 0.24 -41.55
N GLY A 100 -41.35 1.47 -41.73
CA GLY A 100 -42.65 1.74 -42.32
C GLY A 100 -42.68 1.19 -43.74
N THR A 101 -43.24 0.00 -43.93
CA THR A 101 -43.63 -0.52 -45.23
C THR A 101 -44.91 0.20 -45.64
N GLN A 102 -44.75 1.26 -46.42
CA GLN A 102 -45.83 1.91 -47.14
C GLN A 102 -46.35 0.91 -48.17
N ALA A 103 -47.51 0.30 -47.88
CA ALA A 103 -48.21 -0.58 -48.79
C ALA A 103 -48.79 0.26 -49.94
N ASP A 104 -48.10 0.26 -51.09
CA ASP A 104 -48.70 0.66 -52.36
C ASP A 104 -49.65 -0.45 -52.83
N THR A 105 -50.87 -0.05 -53.17
CA THR A 105 -52.00 -0.93 -53.45
C THR A 105 -52.04 -1.21 -54.95
N GLY A 106 -51.65 -2.43 -55.38
CA GLY A 106 -51.75 -2.79 -56.78
C GLY A 106 -51.42 -4.25 -57.08
N GLY A 107 -52.35 -5.18 -56.80
CA GLY A 107 -52.24 -6.56 -57.28
C GLY A 107 -53.08 -7.55 -56.48
N MET A 108 -54.19 -8.02 -57.06
CA MET A 108 -55.12 -8.98 -56.47
C MET A 108 -54.55 -10.40 -56.44
N LEU A 109 -54.32 -10.95 -55.25
CA LEU A 109 -54.18 -12.39 -55.00
C LEU A 109 -55.12 -12.77 -53.84
N PRO A 110 -55.91 -13.85 -53.93
CA PRO A 110 -56.91 -14.17 -52.93
C PRO A 110 -56.28 -14.68 -51.64
N PHE A 111 -56.81 -14.14 -50.55
CA PHE A 111 -56.51 -14.35 -49.15
C PHE A 111 -56.73 -15.81 -48.71
N GLN A 112 -55.70 -16.44 -48.14
CA GLN A 112 -55.83 -17.69 -47.38
C GLN A 112 -55.42 -17.42 -45.92
N PRO A 113 -56.33 -17.61 -44.93
CA PRO A 113 -56.05 -17.30 -43.54
C PRO A 113 -55.22 -18.43 -42.93
N GLY A 114 -54.00 -18.15 -42.47
CA GLY A 114 -53.24 -19.14 -41.70
C GLY A 114 -51.71 -19.08 -41.75
N LEU A 115 -51.08 -18.10 -42.40
CA LEU A 115 -49.62 -18.01 -42.40
C LEU A 115 -49.14 -16.88 -41.49
N SER A 116 -48.87 -17.23 -40.23
CA SER A 116 -48.14 -16.37 -39.29
C SER A 116 -46.63 -16.51 -39.54
N PHE A 117 -45.99 -15.48 -40.10
CA PHE A 117 -44.54 -15.42 -40.26
C PHE A 117 -43.91 -14.94 -38.94
N GLN A 118 -43.29 -15.86 -38.19
CA GLN A 118 -42.65 -15.55 -36.92
C GLN A 118 -41.17 -15.20 -37.17
N THR A 119 -40.85 -13.91 -37.20
CA THR A 119 -39.47 -13.42 -37.25
C THR A 119 -38.79 -13.72 -35.91
N GLN A 120 -37.81 -14.62 -35.92
CA GLN A 120 -37.00 -14.97 -34.76
C GLN A 120 -35.94 -13.89 -34.54
N GLY A 121 -36.26 -12.87 -33.73
CA GLY A 121 -35.29 -11.87 -33.29
C GLY A 121 -34.28 -12.49 -32.32
N SER A 122 -33.02 -12.59 -32.73
CA SER A 122 -31.91 -12.93 -31.84
C SER A 122 -31.63 -11.75 -30.91
N SER A 123 -32.08 -11.86 -29.67
CA SER A 123 -31.79 -10.91 -28.60
C SER A 123 -30.31 -11.00 -28.18
N GLU A 124 -29.45 -10.15 -28.74
CA GLU A 124 -28.06 -10.03 -28.31
C GLU A 124 -28.00 -9.15 -27.05
N THR A 125 -27.83 -9.80 -25.89
CA THR A 125 -27.62 -9.10 -24.60
C THR A 125 -26.15 -8.77 -24.47
N ALA A 126 -25.76 -7.52 -24.75
CA ALA A 126 -24.40 -7.06 -24.52
C ALA A 126 -24.18 -6.78 -23.03
N PHE A 127 -23.35 -7.61 -22.38
CA PHE A 127 -22.93 -7.41 -21.00
C PHE A 127 -21.63 -6.60 -20.99
N SER A 128 -21.66 -5.37 -20.46
CA SER A 128 -20.45 -4.58 -20.18
C SER A 128 -20.36 -4.34 -18.68
N SER A 129 -19.57 -5.18 -18.00
CA SER A 129 -19.21 -5.02 -16.61
C SER A 129 -17.88 -4.24 -16.55
N ASN A 130 -17.93 -2.96 -16.17
CA ASN A 130 -16.75 -2.19 -15.82
C ASN A 130 -16.60 -2.26 -14.29
N GLY A 131 -15.80 -3.21 -13.80
CA GLY A 131 -15.45 -3.29 -12.38
C GLY A 131 -14.33 -2.29 -12.04
N THR A 132 -14.44 -1.58 -10.92
CA THR A 132 -13.35 -0.73 -10.41
C THR A 132 -12.64 -1.47 -9.27
N THR A 133 -11.32 -1.55 -9.33
CA THR A 133 -10.51 -2.10 -8.25
C THR A 133 -10.26 -1.05 -7.17
N ILE A 134 -10.68 -1.33 -5.94
CA ILE A 134 -10.39 -0.54 -4.75
C ILE A 134 -9.20 -1.17 -4.04
N GLN A 135 -8.27 -0.34 -3.56
CA GLN A 135 -7.08 -0.72 -2.83
C GLN A 135 -7.22 -0.35 -1.35
N GLN A 136 -7.00 -1.31 -0.47
CA GLN A 136 -6.93 -1.13 0.97
C GLN A 136 -5.49 -1.35 1.46
N PRO A 137 -4.69 -0.28 1.57
CA PRO A 137 -3.32 -0.38 2.08
C PRO A 137 -3.29 -0.56 3.62
N GLU A 138 -2.47 -1.49 4.11
CA GLU A 138 -2.07 -1.58 5.51
C GLU A 138 -0.97 -0.55 5.81
N PHE A 139 -1.02 0.12 6.96
CA PHE A 139 0.04 1.04 7.41
C PHE A 139 0.79 0.49 8.60
N ARG A 140 2.12 0.59 8.55
CA ARG A 140 2.97 0.23 9.67
C ARG A 140 3.76 1.44 10.12
N PHE A 141 3.37 1.96 11.28
CA PHE A 141 4.10 3.02 11.98
C PHE A 141 5.05 2.41 13.00
N THR A 142 6.25 2.97 13.08
CA THR A 142 7.20 2.67 14.15
C THR A 142 7.75 3.97 14.70
N THR A 143 7.59 4.18 16.00
CA THR A 143 8.16 5.33 16.72
C THR A 143 9.04 4.83 17.83
N VAL A 144 10.22 5.43 17.94
CA VAL A 144 11.17 5.17 19.02
C VAL A 144 11.45 6.51 19.68
N THR A 145 11.59 6.55 21.01
CA THR A 145 11.97 7.77 21.73
C THR A 145 13.04 7.38 22.72
N THR A 146 14.26 7.82 22.47
CA THR A 146 15.42 7.40 23.26
C THR A 146 16.38 8.56 23.45
N THR A 147 16.95 8.64 24.65
CA THR A 147 18.09 9.50 24.96
C THR A 147 19.27 8.62 25.31
N VAL A 148 20.38 8.75 24.60
CA VAL A 148 21.58 7.96 24.83
C VAL A 148 22.82 8.85 24.83
N SER A 149 23.86 8.42 25.55
CA SER A 149 25.18 9.04 25.48
C SER A 149 26.07 8.17 24.60
N VAL A 150 26.60 8.75 23.53
CA VAL A 150 27.42 8.04 22.55
C VAL A 150 28.80 8.71 22.51
N PRO A 151 29.92 7.96 22.54
CA PRO A 151 31.24 8.54 22.40
C PRO A 151 31.44 9.14 21.00
N ASP A 152 32.28 10.16 20.88
CA ASP A 152 32.58 10.79 19.60
C ASP A 152 33.17 9.78 18.59
N GLY A 153 32.62 9.75 17.38
CA GLY A 153 32.96 8.78 16.33
C GLY A 153 32.53 7.33 16.62
N GLY A 154 32.02 7.03 17.82
CA GLY A 154 31.53 5.71 18.18
C GLY A 154 30.12 5.46 17.65
N THR A 155 29.78 4.19 17.43
CA THR A 155 28.43 3.80 17.02
C THR A 155 27.72 3.09 18.17
N VAL A 156 26.51 3.54 18.50
CA VAL A 156 25.67 2.88 19.50
C VAL A 156 24.39 2.37 18.83
N LEU A 157 24.04 1.13 19.16
CA LEU A 157 22.75 0.54 18.84
C LEU A 157 21.73 1.05 19.87
N MET A 158 20.92 2.04 19.51
CA MET A 158 19.93 2.64 20.40
C MET A 158 18.70 1.75 20.62
N GLY A 159 18.57 0.70 19.81
CA GLY A 159 17.51 -0.29 19.91
C GLY A 159 16.66 -0.34 18.66
N GLY A 160 15.48 -0.93 18.79
CA GLY A 160 14.58 -1.23 17.70
C GLY A 160 13.49 -2.19 18.15
N ILE A 161 12.59 -2.58 17.26
CA ILE A 161 11.47 -3.47 17.58
C ILE A 161 11.68 -4.84 16.94
N LYS A 162 11.58 -5.90 17.73
CA LYS A 162 11.60 -7.29 17.24
C LYS A 162 10.19 -7.87 17.33
N ARG A 163 9.65 -8.29 16.20
CA ARG A 163 8.34 -8.93 16.08
C ARG A 163 8.52 -10.36 15.61
N MET A 164 7.84 -11.30 16.25
CA MET A 164 7.76 -12.69 15.80
C MET A 164 6.32 -13.01 15.46
N ARG A 165 6.08 -13.55 14.27
CA ARG A 165 4.81 -14.15 13.85
C ARG A 165 5.02 -15.64 13.65
N GLU A 166 4.17 -16.44 14.26
CA GLU A 166 4.14 -17.90 14.07
C GLU A 166 2.79 -18.26 13.44
N GLY A 167 2.84 -18.86 12.25
CA GLY A 167 1.70 -19.41 11.53
C GLY A 167 1.79 -20.93 11.53
N ARG A 168 0.81 -21.61 12.10
CA ARG A 168 0.68 -23.07 12.05
C ARG A 168 -0.46 -23.41 11.11
N ASN A 169 -0.14 -24.11 10.03
CA ASN A 169 -1.11 -24.54 9.04
C ASN A 169 -1.19 -26.07 9.03
N GLU A 170 -2.40 -26.62 9.16
CA GLU A 170 -2.62 -28.05 9.26
C GLU A 170 -3.57 -28.51 8.16
N TYR A 171 -3.07 -29.37 7.29
CA TYR A 171 -3.86 -30.02 6.24
C TYR A 171 -3.95 -31.52 6.53
N GLY A 172 -5.15 -32.08 6.65
CA GLY A 172 -5.32 -33.51 6.91
C GLY A 172 -6.70 -34.01 6.52
N VAL A 173 -6.80 -35.32 6.28
CA VAL A 173 -8.10 -35.95 5.97
C VAL A 173 -8.99 -35.97 7.22
N PRO A 174 -10.28 -35.55 7.15
CA PRO A 174 -11.12 -35.31 8.34
C PRO A 174 -11.28 -36.51 9.30
N VAL A 175 -11.14 -37.74 8.81
CA VAL A 175 -11.38 -38.98 9.57
C VAL A 175 -10.08 -39.64 10.04
N LEU A 176 -9.12 -39.92 9.15
CA LEU A 176 -7.88 -40.62 9.53
C LEU A 176 -6.88 -39.74 10.31
N SER A 177 -7.01 -38.40 10.25
CA SER A 177 -6.13 -37.49 10.99
C SER A 177 -6.37 -37.45 12.50
N LYS A 178 -7.49 -38.01 12.99
CA LYS A 178 -7.87 -38.02 14.42
C LYS A 178 -7.49 -39.31 15.15
N ILE A 179 -7.12 -40.37 14.44
CA ILE A 179 -6.78 -41.66 15.06
C ILE A 179 -5.40 -41.53 15.74
N PRO A 180 -5.27 -41.82 17.05
CA PRO A 180 -3.98 -41.81 17.72
C PRO A 180 -3.02 -42.81 17.06
N TYR A 181 -1.71 -42.56 17.14
CA TYR A 181 -0.63 -43.35 16.53
C TYR A 181 -0.47 -43.24 14.99
N VAL A 182 -1.55 -43.24 14.21
CA VAL A 182 -1.48 -43.13 12.73
C VAL A 182 -1.64 -41.70 12.20
N ASN A 183 -1.97 -40.72 13.05
CA ASN A 183 -2.24 -39.35 12.58
C ASN A 183 -1.10 -38.72 11.77
N ARG A 184 0.16 -39.09 12.03
CA ARG A 184 1.33 -38.48 11.37
C ARG A 184 1.44 -38.86 9.90
N LEU A 185 0.84 -39.98 9.48
CA LEU A 185 0.84 -40.44 8.09
C LEU A 185 -0.20 -39.73 7.22
N PHE A 186 -1.20 -39.08 7.83
CA PHE A 186 -2.38 -38.55 7.15
C PHE A 186 -2.62 -37.05 7.39
N LYS A 187 -1.66 -36.36 8.00
CA LYS A 187 -1.67 -34.91 8.20
C LYS A 187 -0.34 -34.31 7.77
N ASN A 188 -0.40 -33.21 7.03
CA ASN A 188 0.71 -32.34 6.69
C ASN A 188 0.60 -31.08 7.57
N VAL A 189 1.65 -30.81 8.36
CA VAL A 189 1.72 -29.64 9.24
C VAL A 189 2.83 -28.73 8.73
N GLY A 190 2.47 -27.51 8.32
CA GLY A 190 3.41 -26.44 8.00
C GLY A 190 3.52 -25.49 9.18
N ILE A 191 4.72 -25.36 9.77
CA ILE A 191 5.02 -24.33 10.77
C ILE A 191 5.85 -23.25 10.09
N ALA A 192 5.29 -22.06 9.97
CA ALA A 192 5.96 -20.87 9.45
C ALA A 192 6.28 -19.92 10.60
N ARG A 193 7.55 -19.53 10.76
CA ARG A 193 7.97 -18.54 11.75
C ARG A 193 8.67 -17.39 11.04
N THR A 194 8.08 -16.20 11.12
CA THR A 194 8.62 -14.98 10.55
C THR A 194 9.08 -14.06 11.68
N THR A 195 10.35 -13.68 11.68
CA THR A 195 10.89 -12.69 12.61
C THR A 195 11.25 -11.42 11.86
N GLN A 196 10.74 -10.28 12.29
CA GLN A 196 11.05 -8.97 11.76
C GLN A 196 11.74 -8.16 12.85
N SER A 197 12.93 -7.64 12.57
CA SER A 197 13.69 -6.81 13.50
C SER A 197 13.98 -5.47 12.84
N LEU A 198 13.51 -4.38 13.45
CA LEU A 198 14.01 -3.04 13.17
C LEU A 198 15.19 -2.78 14.09
N MET A 199 16.25 -2.16 13.59
CA MET A 199 17.42 -1.76 14.37
C MET A 199 17.79 -0.33 14.01
N LEU A 200 18.14 0.46 15.03
CA LEU A 200 18.50 1.86 14.91
C LEU A 200 19.90 2.07 15.48
N MET A 201 20.81 2.48 14.61
CA MET A 201 22.18 2.81 14.95
C MET A 201 22.41 4.30 14.74
N VAL A 202 23.21 4.91 15.61
CA VAL A 202 23.68 6.29 15.43
C VAL A 202 25.16 6.40 15.70
N THR A 203 25.78 7.30 14.96
CA THR A 203 27.21 7.61 15.02
C THR A 203 27.35 9.13 15.04
N PRO A 204 27.50 9.78 16.21
CA PRO A 204 27.82 11.19 16.25
C PRO A 204 29.26 11.44 15.80
N ARG A 205 29.48 12.63 15.25
CA ARG A 205 30.81 13.19 15.01
C ARG A 205 30.80 14.65 15.45
N ILE A 206 31.69 15.02 16.36
CA ILE A 206 31.89 16.40 16.78
C ILE A 206 32.75 17.10 15.74
N ILE A 207 32.28 18.26 15.25
CA ILE A 207 33.01 19.10 14.30
C ILE A 207 33.31 20.43 14.98
N ILE A 208 34.59 20.81 14.97
CA ILE A 208 35.07 22.09 15.51
C ILE A 208 35.40 22.98 14.31
N GLN A 209 34.70 24.10 14.17
CA GLN A 209 34.82 24.97 13.00
C GLN A 209 36.24 25.54 12.85
N GLU A 210 36.86 25.99 13.94
CA GLU A 210 38.22 26.54 13.95
C GLU A 210 39.27 25.52 13.45
N GLU A 211 39.17 24.27 13.89
CA GLU A 211 40.13 23.22 13.48
C GLU A 211 39.86 22.69 12.06
N GLU A 212 38.60 22.68 11.61
CA GLU A 212 38.29 22.32 10.21
C GLU A 212 38.66 23.45 9.24
N GLU A 213 38.55 24.72 9.64
CA GLU A 213 39.04 25.85 8.85
C GLU A 213 40.56 25.78 8.64
N ASP A 214 41.34 25.48 9.69
CA ASP A 214 42.79 25.30 9.57
C ASP A 214 43.18 24.13 8.63
N LYS A 215 42.43 23.02 8.68
CA LYS A 215 42.63 21.86 7.78
C LYS A 215 42.23 22.16 6.33
N LEU A 216 41.20 23.00 6.12
CA LEU A 216 40.74 23.40 4.78
C LEU A 216 41.60 24.50 4.16
N LEU A 217 42.20 25.37 4.98
CA LEU A 217 43.05 26.47 4.55
C LEU A 217 44.53 26.08 4.41
N GLY A 218 44.93 24.90 4.87
CA GLY A 218 46.23 24.29 4.57
C GLY A 218 47.43 25.03 5.16
N VAL A 219 47.25 25.81 6.23
CA VAL A 219 48.35 26.56 6.87
C VAL A 219 48.89 25.74 8.04
N GLU A 220 49.79 24.80 7.76
CA GLU A 220 50.70 24.28 8.79
C GLU A 220 51.61 25.42 9.24
N ARG A 221 51.51 25.84 10.51
CA ARG A 221 52.45 26.80 11.08
C ARG A 221 53.78 26.07 11.39
N PRO A 222 54.94 26.67 11.08
CA PRO A 222 56.26 26.11 11.39
C PRO A 222 56.54 26.07 12.89
#